data_AF-A0A819UPM1-F1
#
_entry.id   AF-A0A819UPM1-F1
#
_cell.length_a   1.000
_cell.length_b   1.000
_cell.length_c   1.000
_cell.angle_alpha   90.00
_cell.angle_beta   90.00
_cell.angle_gamma   90.00
#
_symmetry.space_group_name_H-M   'P 1'
#
loop_
_entity.id
_entity.type
_entity.pdbx_description
1 polymer ?
#
loop_
_entity_poly.entity_id
_entity_poly.type
_entity_poly.pdbx_seq_one_letter_code
_entity_poly.pdbx_strand_id
1 'polypeptide(L)'
;MTGTNGILAEFDAHVGDCSCHLRAQMLLSLTCYYRESKRREWIDDAIEVLKNIKSNIITMYSDIHRAHGVVRSLGFSSLISLDDLFDRIGCTSLFKILDNQSSKIDSDSKDEKSVDTNPTIGHQNRKVTGDKWNLSDYRMVTRFLSSCRLLSLYKTATLEPGATHISYRLDPLVVFTENKKQLDQLDLLTNFITHHDLPSRTALINEMENMQIYITELTSDWISRLSDEIGLGEPIQRLLESSTRLSVRKLRCIPAYPSLLVIRFEWFVKNIPIFLVARRFCTEGYHNAFYRISVKPTAVRHYIEAVRQNNAKIVDHGNVDWFDVTSVSLNSVLIDDWARQPHVIIISNSIAGSMSDFHVRMGDDNQNGVHNESCPEYDMYVKNELSTLNFSAAIMNFFTIHDQYPFDLGANENEWDVIEKIVDSTLDHEAAMIYRQTLDESQKSNDGRPSRTSCK
;
A
#
# COMPACT_ATOMS: atom_id res chain seq x y z
N MET A 1 12.78 -11.59 -28.80
CA MET A 1 11.66 -10.63 -28.59
C MET A 1 11.08 -10.88 -27.21
N THR A 2 11.63 -10.22 -26.19
CA THR A 2 11.36 -10.46 -24.75
C THR A 2 11.00 -9.15 -24.04
N GLY A 3 10.34 -8.22 -24.73
CA GLY A 3 10.33 -6.79 -24.36
C GLY A 3 9.08 -6.26 -23.65
N THR A 4 8.06 -7.07 -23.35
CA THR A 4 6.77 -6.54 -22.82
C THR A 4 6.30 -7.15 -21.50
N ASN A 5 6.97 -8.18 -20.97
CA ASN A 5 6.56 -8.81 -19.72
C ASN A 5 7.16 -8.16 -18.45
N GLY A 6 8.15 -7.27 -18.57
CA GLY A 6 8.70 -6.51 -17.42
C GLY A 6 7.91 -5.25 -17.04
N ILE A 7 6.93 -4.89 -17.87
CA ILE A 7 6.23 -3.60 -17.88
C ILE A 7 5.39 -3.35 -16.61
N LEU A 8 4.74 -4.38 -16.10
CA LEU A 8 3.84 -4.33 -14.94
C LEU A 8 4.45 -4.99 -13.68
N ALA A 9 5.69 -5.47 -13.80
CA ALA A 9 6.43 -6.16 -12.75
C ALA A 9 7.26 -5.20 -11.87
N GLU A 10 7.45 -3.95 -12.30
CA GLU A 10 8.26 -2.94 -11.59
C GLU A 10 7.53 -2.24 -10.44
N PHE A 11 6.25 -2.52 -10.21
CA PHE A 11 5.49 -1.86 -9.15
C PHE A 11 4.25 -2.64 -8.72
N ASP A 12 4.28 -3.17 -7.51
CA ASP A 12 3.08 -3.63 -6.84
C ASP A 12 2.36 -2.46 -6.16
N ALA A 13 1.07 -2.28 -6.47
CA ALA A 13 0.15 -1.36 -5.82
C ALA A 13 -0.39 -1.79 -4.43
N HIS A 14 0.13 -2.88 -3.84
CA HIS A 14 -0.21 -3.34 -2.49
C HIS A 14 0.95 -3.28 -1.49
N VAL A 15 0.63 -3.72 -0.27
CA VAL A 15 1.52 -4.04 0.86
C VAL A 15 2.48 -5.23 0.55
N GLY A 16 2.91 -5.43 -0.71
CA GLY A 16 3.79 -6.52 -1.14
C GLY A 16 5.21 -6.15 -1.61
N ASP A 17 5.41 -5.03 -2.33
CA ASP A 17 6.74 -4.59 -2.83
C ASP A 17 7.18 -3.23 -2.24
N CYS A 18 8.43 -2.81 -2.53
CA CYS A 18 9.08 -1.58 -2.07
C CYS A 18 8.10 -0.47 -1.67
N SER A 19 8.22 -0.06 -0.41
CA SER A 19 7.35 0.95 0.20
C SER A 19 5.90 0.51 0.40
N CYS A 20 5.72 -0.78 0.65
CA CYS A 20 4.45 -1.45 0.93
C CYS A 20 3.78 -0.92 2.21
N HIS A 21 4.59 -0.58 3.20
CA HIS A 21 4.20 0.00 4.49
C HIS A 21 3.50 1.35 4.32
N LEU A 22 3.84 2.13 3.28
CA LEU A 22 3.17 3.39 2.98
C LEU A 22 1.66 3.19 2.77
N ARG A 23 1.30 2.22 1.92
CA ARG A 23 -0.10 1.99 1.55
C ARG A 23 -0.87 1.27 2.64
N ALA A 24 -0.21 0.41 3.41
CA ALA A 24 -0.78 -0.12 4.65
C ALA A 24 -1.16 1.02 5.61
N GLN A 25 -0.29 2.02 5.77
CA GLN A 25 -0.52 3.17 6.63
C GLN A 25 -1.61 4.12 6.09
N MET A 26 -1.70 4.30 4.78
CA MET A 26 -2.81 5.02 4.14
C MET A 26 -4.15 4.31 4.36
N LEU A 27 -4.20 2.98 4.24
CA LEU A 27 -5.39 2.18 4.52
C LEU A 27 -5.77 2.21 6.01
N LEU A 28 -4.80 2.24 6.92
CA LEU A 28 -5.04 2.47 8.34
C LEU A 28 -5.70 3.84 8.56
N SER A 29 -5.18 4.89 7.94
CA SER A 29 -5.73 6.25 8.01
C SER A 29 -7.17 6.31 7.51
N LEU A 30 -7.46 5.66 6.37
CA LEU A 30 -8.82 5.49 5.85
C LEU A 30 -9.73 4.77 6.85
N THR A 31 -9.26 3.64 7.40
CA THR A 31 -10.03 2.83 8.35
C THR A 31 -10.37 3.63 9.62
N CYS A 32 -9.40 4.38 10.14
CA CYS A 32 -9.61 5.29 11.26
C CYS A 32 -10.65 6.36 10.93
N TYR A 33 -10.52 7.01 9.77
CA TYR A 33 -11.41 8.10 9.37
C TYR A 33 -12.85 7.66 9.16
N TYR A 34 -13.07 6.55 8.44
CA TYR A 34 -14.39 6.02 8.09
C TYR A 34 -15.05 5.17 9.18
N ARG A 35 -14.41 5.00 10.34
CA ARG A 35 -15.00 4.32 11.49
C ARG A 35 -16.22 5.07 12.06
N GLU A 36 -16.25 6.39 11.90
CA GLU A 36 -17.39 7.21 12.31
C GLU A 36 -18.59 6.97 11.38
N SER A 37 -19.75 6.63 11.94
CA SER A 37 -20.93 6.23 11.15
C SER A 37 -21.35 7.27 10.10
N LYS A 38 -21.32 8.55 10.44
CA LYS A 38 -21.66 9.65 9.52
C LYS A 38 -20.78 9.70 8.25
N ARG A 39 -19.53 9.22 8.34
CA ARG A 39 -18.58 9.24 7.22
C ARG A 39 -18.75 8.04 6.30
N ARG A 40 -19.43 6.97 6.73
CA ARG A 40 -19.67 5.77 5.91
C ARG A 40 -21.04 5.73 5.24
N GLU A 41 -21.97 6.62 5.58
CA GLU A 41 -23.33 6.61 5.05
C GLU A 41 -23.37 6.62 3.50
N TRP A 42 -22.50 7.39 2.87
CA TRP A 42 -22.41 7.46 1.40
C TRP A 42 -21.98 6.14 0.75
N ILE A 43 -21.29 5.25 1.48
CA ILE A 43 -20.72 4.01 0.92
C ILE A 43 -21.86 3.08 0.50
N ASP A 44 -22.90 2.94 1.34
CA ASP A 44 -24.05 2.09 1.02
C ASP A 44 -24.83 2.64 -0.18
N ASP A 45 -25.06 3.97 -0.21
CA ASP A 45 -25.69 4.66 -1.35
C ASP A 45 -24.88 4.45 -2.65
N ALA A 46 -23.54 4.59 -2.58
CA ALA A 46 -22.66 4.39 -3.72
C ALA A 46 -22.68 2.93 -4.20
N ILE A 47 -22.70 1.96 -3.29
CA ILE A 47 -22.82 0.53 -3.64
C ILE A 47 -24.15 0.25 -4.35
N GLU A 48 -25.26 0.81 -3.87
CA GLU A 48 -26.56 0.65 -4.50
C GLU A 48 -26.57 1.26 -5.91
N VAL A 49 -26.05 2.47 -6.07
CA VAL A 49 -25.93 3.12 -7.39
C VAL A 49 -25.04 2.31 -8.33
N LEU A 50 -23.91 1.76 -7.85
CA LEU A 50 -23.04 0.91 -8.66
C LEU A 50 -23.75 -0.39 -9.13
N LYS A 51 -24.58 -0.99 -8.27
CA LYS A 51 -25.42 -2.15 -8.68
C LYS A 51 -26.41 -1.75 -9.78
N ASN A 52 -27.04 -0.59 -9.66
CA ASN A 52 -27.97 -0.07 -10.67
C ASN A 52 -27.23 0.24 -11.98
N ILE A 53 -26.06 0.87 -11.92
CA ILE A 53 -25.21 1.12 -13.09
C ILE A 53 -24.89 -0.20 -13.81
N LYS A 54 -24.49 -1.24 -13.06
CA LYS A 54 -24.22 -2.56 -13.64
C LYS A 54 -25.45 -3.13 -14.37
N SER A 55 -26.64 -3.04 -13.76
CA SER A 55 -27.88 -3.47 -14.41
C SER A 55 -28.17 -2.67 -15.68
N ASN A 56 -28.02 -1.34 -15.62
CA ASN A 56 -28.28 -0.44 -16.75
C ASN A 56 -27.30 -0.68 -17.91
N ILE A 57 -26.03 -1.00 -17.62
CA ILE A 57 -25.05 -1.40 -18.62
C ILE A 57 -25.54 -2.64 -19.37
N ILE A 58 -26.00 -3.67 -18.65
CA ILE A 58 -26.50 -4.92 -19.26
C ILE A 58 -27.74 -4.65 -20.13
N THR A 59 -28.68 -3.83 -19.65
CA THR A 59 -29.87 -3.43 -20.41
C THR A 59 -29.49 -2.64 -21.66
N MET A 60 -28.58 -1.67 -21.54
CA MET A 60 -28.12 -0.86 -22.66
C MET A 60 -27.45 -1.71 -23.74
N TYR A 61 -26.58 -2.65 -23.36
CA TYR A 61 -25.99 -3.59 -24.32
C TYR A 61 -27.07 -4.42 -25.04
N SER A 62 -28.06 -4.92 -24.30
CA SER A 62 -29.18 -5.69 -24.89
C SER A 62 -30.02 -4.86 -25.87
N ASP A 63 -30.23 -3.57 -25.57
CA ASP A 63 -30.96 -2.65 -26.43
C ASP A 63 -30.18 -2.30 -27.71
N ILE A 64 -28.88 -2.01 -27.60
CA ILE A 64 -27.97 -1.80 -28.75
C ILE A 64 -27.99 -3.00 -29.67
N HIS A 65 -27.99 -4.20 -29.10
CA HIS A 65 -28.10 -5.42 -29.88
C HIS A 65 -29.44 -5.54 -30.63
N ARG A 66 -30.58 -5.35 -29.93
CA ARG A 66 -31.92 -5.43 -30.56
C ARG A 66 -32.09 -4.41 -31.69
N ALA A 67 -31.40 -3.27 -31.58
CA ALA A 67 -31.32 -2.26 -32.62
C ALA A 67 -30.31 -2.57 -33.74
N HIS A 68 -29.65 -3.73 -33.73
CA HIS A 68 -28.58 -4.10 -34.67
C HIS A 68 -27.45 -3.05 -34.77
N GLY A 69 -27.08 -2.45 -33.63
CA GLY A 69 -26.08 -1.38 -33.57
C GLY A 69 -26.59 -0.01 -34.04
N VAL A 70 -27.88 0.13 -34.40
CA VAL A 70 -28.49 1.41 -34.78
C VAL A 70 -28.85 2.21 -33.52
N VAL A 71 -27.84 2.85 -32.95
CA VAL A 71 -27.93 3.58 -31.68
C VAL A 71 -28.89 4.78 -31.70
N ARG A 72 -29.18 5.37 -32.87
CA ARG A 72 -30.17 6.47 -32.98
C ARG A 72 -31.57 6.05 -32.52
N SER A 73 -31.94 4.78 -32.73
CA SER A 73 -33.23 4.25 -32.29
C SER A 73 -33.36 4.15 -30.76
N LEU A 74 -32.24 4.28 -30.04
CA LEU A 74 -32.15 4.23 -28.59
C LEU A 74 -32.07 5.63 -27.96
N GLY A 75 -32.24 6.67 -28.77
CA GLY A 75 -32.20 8.07 -28.34
C GLY A 75 -30.80 8.69 -28.32
N PHE A 76 -29.78 7.97 -28.80
CA PHE A 76 -28.45 8.56 -28.96
C PHE A 76 -28.36 9.46 -30.19
N SER A 77 -27.51 10.47 -30.10
CA SER A 77 -27.13 11.29 -31.26
C SER A 77 -26.32 10.45 -32.28
N SER A 78 -26.07 10.98 -33.47
CA SER A 78 -25.21 10.31 -34.46
C SER A 78 -23.75 10.14 -34.00
N LEU A 79 -23.33 10.91 -33.00
CA LEU A 79 -22.03 10.81 -32.33
C LEU A 79 -22.30 10.57 -30.85
N ILE A 80 -22.08 9.34 -30.39
CA ILE A 80 -22.21 9.02 -28.97
C ILE A 80 -20.99 9.60 -28.24
N SER A 81 -21.22 10.50 -27.30
CA SER A 81 -20.19 10.92 -26.35
C SER A 81 -20.11 9.95 -25.17
N LEU A 82 -18.97 9.96 -24.47
CA LEU A 82 -18.85 9.22 -23.20
C LEU A 82 -19.86 9.74 -22.15
N ASP A 83 -20.19 11.03 -22.19
CA ASP A 83 -21.16 11.63 -21.28
C ASP A 83 -22.57 11.09 -21.54
N ASP A 84 -22.97 10.93 -22.82
CA ASP A 84 -24.24 10.30 -23.17
C ASP A 84 -24.34 8.87 -22.63
N LEU A 85 -23.24 8.11 -22.69
CA LEU A 85 -23.18 6.74 -22.15
C LEU A 85 -23.25 6.74 -20.63
N PHE A 86 -22.49 7.61 -19.97
CA PHE A 86 -22.47 7.75 -18.52
C PHE A 86 -23.82 8.20 -17.97
N ASP A 87 -24.49 9.13 -18.62
CA ASP A 87 -25.85 9.53 -18.28
C ASP A 87 -26.83 8.38 -18.47
N ARG A 88 -26.74 7.66 -19.60
CA ARG A 88 -27.65 6.54 -19.88
C ARG A 88 -27.55 5.43 -18.85
N ILE A 89 -26.35 5.12 -18.37
CA ILE A 89 -26.16 4.05 -17.37
C ILE A 89 -26.32 4.55 -15.93
N GLY A 90 -26.46 5.87 -15.71
CA GLY A 90 -26.69 6.46 -14.40
C GLY A 90 -25.42 6.82 -13.61
N CYS A 91 -24.26 6.92 -14.26
CA CYS A 91 -23.01 7.35 -13.62
C CYS A 91 -23.09 8.76 -13.02
N THR A 92 -23.92 9.65 -13.54
CA THR A 92 -24.10 10.98 -12.97
C THR A 92 -24.70 10.97 -11.56
N SER A 93 -25.50 9.97 -11.21
CA SER A 93 -25.97 9.77 -9.83
C SER A 93 -24.81 9.44 -8.89
N LEU A 94 -23.86 8.60 -9.35
CA LEU A 94 -22.66 8.28 -8.58
C LEU A 94 -21.80 9.52 -8.39
N PHE A 95 -21.54 10.29 -9.45
CA PHE A 95 -20.75 11.52 -9.33
C PHE A 95 -21.41 12.53 -8.40
N LYS A 96 -22.73 12.70 -8.45
CA LYS A 96 -23.46 13.54 -7.49
C LYS A 96 -23.29 13.10 -6.04
N ILE A 97 -23.29 11.79 -5.75
CA ILE A 97 -23.03 11.29 -4.39
C ILE A 97 -21.62 11.68 -3.94
N LEU A 98 -20.62 11.45 -4.80
CA LEU A 98 -19.23 11.76 -4.49
C LEU A 98 -18.99 13.28 -4.32
N ASP A 99 -19.61 14.10 -5.16
CA ASP A 99 -19.44 15.56 -5.16
C ASP A 99 -20.23 16.24 -4.01
N ASN A 100 -21.49 15.87 -3.81
CA ASN A 100 -22.35 16.49 -2.79
C ASN A 100 -21.82 16.27 -1.37
N GLN A 101 -21.22 15.11 -1.12
CA GLN A 101 -20.75 14.80 0.22
C GLN A 101 -19.37 15.40 0.52
N SER A 102 -18.54 15.59 -0.52
CA SER A 102 -17.30 16.35 -0.39
C SER A 102 -17.60 17.80 0.03
N SER A 103 -18.65 18.41 -0.53
CA SER A 103 -19.06 19.80 -0.17
C SER A 103 -19.73 19.97 1.19
N LYS A 104 -20.40 18.93 1.73
CA LYS A 104 -21.11 19.01 3.01
C LYS A 104 -20.16 19.03 4.21
N ILE A 105 -19.04 18.32 4.15
CA ILE A 105 -18.09 18.21 5.27
C ILE A 105 -17.32 19.51 5.48
N ASP A 106 -16.96 20.22 4.40
CA ASP A 106 -16.24 21.50 4.50
C ASP A 106 -17.12 22.63 5.09
N SER A 107 -18.45 22.50 5.00
CA SER A 107 -19.38 23.49 5.54
C SER A 107 -19.54 23.46 7.07
N ASP A 108 -19.13 22.37 7.73
CA ASP A 108 -19.11 22.23 9.19
C ASP A 108 -17.78 22.66 9.83
N SER A 109 -16.73 22.90 9.02
CA SER A 109 -15.47 23.52 9.46
C SER A 109 -15.45 25.00 9.05
N LYS A 110 -16.01 25.87 9.89
CA LYS A 110 -15.81 27.33 9.73
C LYS A 110 -14.38 27.70 10.13
N ASP A 111 -13.52 27.90 9.14
CA ASP A 111 -12.67 29.08 9.00
C ASP A 111 -11.76 28.94 7.78
N GLU A 112 -12.13 29.62 6.70
CA GLU A 112 -11.31 30.55 5.88
C GLU A 112 -11.94 30.71 4.49
N LYS A 113 -12.27 31.96 4.16
CA LYS A 113 -12.89 32.33 2.88
C LYS A 113 -11.84 32.20 1.77
N SER A 114 -12.01 31.25 0.86
CA SER A 114 -11.43 31.32 -0.48
C SER A 114 -12.51 31.65 -1.51
N VAL A 115 -12.10 32.45 -2.49
CA VAL A 115 -12.94 33.14 -3.46
C VAL A 115 -13.52 32.17 -4.48
N ASP A 116 -14.86 32.19 -4.62
CA ASP A 116 -15.62 31.46 -5.64
C ASP A 116 -15.13 31.79 -7.06
N THR A 117 -14.67 30.77 -7.77
CA THR A 117 -14.71 30.72 -9.23
C THR A 117 -15.57 29.55 -9.67
N ASN A 118 -16.69 29.85 -10.31
CA ASN A 118 -17.66 28.91 -10.89
C ASN A 118 -16.96 27.74 -11.64
N PRO A 119 -17.33 26.47 -11.38
CA PRO A 119 -16.76 25.35 -12.11
C PRO A 119 -17.50 25.21 -13.45
N THR A 120 -16.89 25.73 -14.50
CA THR A 120 -17.27 25.39 -15.88
C THR A 120 -16.94 23.90 -16.08
N ILE A 121 -17.98 23.09 -16.30
CA ILE A 121 -17.89 21.65 -16.64
C ILE A 121 -17.30 21.55 -18.05
N GLY A 122 -15.98 21.67 -18.14
CA GLY A 122 -15.20 21.44 -19.34
C GLY A 122 -14.20 20.34 -19.05
N HIS A 123 -14.41 19.16 -19.66
CA HIS A 123 -13.49 18.04 -19.63
C HIS A 123 -12.17 18.45 -20.32
N GLN A 124 -11.30 19.14 -19.58
CA GLN A 124 -9.87 18.96 -19.82
C GLN A 124 -9.62 17.47 -19.63
N ASN A 125 -8.99 16.83 -20.60
CA ASN A 125 -8.40 15.51 -20.46
C ASN A 125 -7.60 15.51 -19.15
N ARG A 126 -8.23 15.01 -18.07
CA ARG A 126 -7.72 15.11 -16.70
C ARG A 126 -6.35 14.48 -16.74
N LYS A 127 -5.32 15.27 -16.45
CA LYS A 127 -4.02 14.70 -16.13
C LYS A 127 -4.28 13.60 -15.10
N VAL A 128 -3.77 12.41 -15.37
CA VAL A 128 -3.85 11.25 -14.45
C VAL A 128 -3.28 11.62 -13.06
N THR A 129 -2.51 12.70 -13.02
CA THR A 129 -1.71 13.25 -11.95
C THR A 129 -2.36 14.50 -11.32
N GLY A 130 -2.29 14.64 -9.98
CA GLY A 130 -2.65 15.88 -9.28
C GLY A 130 -3.71 15.79 -8.19
N ASP A 131 -4.28 14.62 -7.90
CA ASP A 131 -5.16 14.45 -6.74
C ASP A 131 -4.31 14.56 -5.45
N LYS A 132 -4.82 15.29 -4.47
CA LYS A 132 -4.24 15.35 -3.13
C LYS A 132 -4.97 14.34 -2.26
N TRP A 133 -4.24 13.44 -1.60
CA TRP A 133 -4.73 12.65 -0.47
C TRP A 133 -5.54 13.52 0.51
N ASN A 134 -6.84 13.33 0.47
CA ASN A 134 -7.83 13.98 1.32
C ASN A 134 -8.94 12.96 1.60
N LEU A 135 -9.10 12.58 2.86
CA LEU A 135 -10.05 11.55 3.25
C LEU A 135 -11.51 11.99 3.10
N SER A 136 -11.78 13.31 3.02
CA SER A 136 -13.11 13.85 2.71
C SER A 136 -13.41 13.92 1.21
N ASP A 137 -12.40 13.77 0.34
CA ASP A 137 -12.60 13.67 -1.11
C ASP A 137 -12.96 12.22 -1.47
N TYR A 138 -14.26 11.94 -1.54
CA TYR A 138 -14.77 10.59 -1.77
C TYR A 138 -14.45 10.06 -3.16
N ARG A 139 -14.22 10.97 -4.12
CA ARG A 139 -13.83 10.64 -5.48
C ARG A 139 -12.40 10.12 -5.51
N MET A 140 -11.48 10.82 -4.82
CA MET A 140 -10.11 10.37 -4.62
C MET A 140 -10.07 9.04 -3.86
N VAL A 141 -10.83 8.91 -2.77
CA VAL A 141 -10.89 7.65 -1.98
C VAL A 141 -11.38 6.48 -2.84
N THR A 142 -12.46 6.66 -3.58
CA THR A 142 -13.01 5.63 -4.47
C THR A 142 -11.99 5.25 -5.53
N ARG A 143 -11.37 6.23 -6.19
CA ARG A 143 -10.33 5.99 -7.20
C ARG A 143 -9.13 5.23 -6.63
N PHE A 144 -8.64 5.63 -5.45
CA PHE A 144 -7.54 4.94 -4.76
C PHE A 144 -7.91 3.48 -4.46
N LEU A 145 -9.04 3.23 -3.81
CA LEU A 145 -9.48 1.87 -3.45
C LEU A 145 -9.71 0.99 -4.68
N SER A 146 -10.36 1.53 -5.71
CA SER A 146 -10.60 0.81 -6.97
C SER A 146 -9.29 0.48 -7.68
N SER A 147 -8.37 1.44 -7.80
CA SER A 147 -7.07 1.20 -8.45
C SER A 147 -6.24 0.18 -7.67
N CYS A 148 -6.15 0.29 -6.33
CA CYS A 148 -5.50 -0.72 -5.50
C CYS A 148 -6.12 -2.10 -5.74
N ARG A 149 -7.45 -2.21 -5.67
CA ARG A 149 -8.18 -3.48 -5.84
C ARG A 149 -7.97 -4.11 -7.21
N LEU A 150 -8.06 -3.33 -8.29
CA LEU A 150 -7.90 -3.84 -9.66
C LEU A 150 -6.48 -4.32 -9.94
N LEU A 151 -5.48 -3.57 -9.45
CA LEU A 151 -4.09 -4.00 -9.50
C LEU A 151 -3.82 -5.23 -8.58
N SER A 152 -4.76 -5.57 -7.69
CA SER A 152 -4.71 -6.73 -6.79
C SER A 152 -5.27 -8.04 -7.28
N LEU A 153 -6.37 -7.96 -8.00
CA LEU A 153 -7.17 -9.13 -8.31
C LEU A 153 -6.44 -10.16 -9.18
N TYR A 154 -5.52 -9.72 -10.03
CA TYR A 154 -5.02 -10.50 -11.16
C TYR A 154 -3.52 -10.73 -11.09
N LYS A 155 -3.01 -10.85 -9.86
CA LYS A 155 -1.63 -11.22 -9.62
C LYS A 155 -1.45 -12.72 -9.71
N THR A 156 -0.37 -13.13 -10.35
CA THR A 156 0.15 -14.49 -10.33
C THR A 156 1.42 -14.50 -9.51
N ALA A 157 1.50 -15.41 -8.55
CA ALA A 157 2.74 -15.68 -7.83
C ALA A 157 3.63 -16.59 -8.68
N THR A 158 4.87 -16.18 -8.93
CA THR A 158 5.87 -16.95 -9.65
C THR A 158 7.07 -17.22 -8.74
N LEU A 159 7.40 -18.50 -8.57
CA LEU A 159 8.64 -18.94 -7.92
C LEU A 159 9.54 -19.47 -9.02
N GLU A 160 10.59 -18.73 -9.38
CA GLU A 160 11.55 -19.20 -10.38
C GLU A 160 12.41 -20.34 -9.78
N PRO A 161 12.76 -21.39 -10.55
CA PRO A 161 13.60 -22.48 -10.05
C PRO A 161 14.96 -21.97 -9.55
N GLY A 162 15.27 -22.20 -8.27
CA GLY A 162 16.49 -21.69 -7.62
C GLY A 162 16.40 -20.25 -7.14
N ALA A 163 15.27 -19.57 -7.34
CA ALA A 163 15.03 -18.27 -6.72
C ALA A 163 14.72 -18.44 -5.24
N THR A 164 15.26 -17.52 -4.44
CA THR A 164 15.00 -17.38 -3.01
C THR A 164 13.81 -16.46 -2.73
N HIS A 165 13.01 -16.14 -3.75
CA HIS A 165 11.95 -15.14 -3.65
C HIS A 165 10.72 -15.55 -4.47
N ILE A 166 9.55 -15.14 -3.99
CA ILE A 166 8.28 -15.24 -4.70
C ILE A 166 8.04 -13.87 -5.34
N SER A 167 7.87 -13.85 -6.66
CA SER A 167 7.49 -12.64 -7.39
C SER A 167 5.99 -12.61 -7.59
N TYR A 168 5.37 -11.45 -7.35
CA TYR A 168 3.94 -11.26 -7.61
C TYR A 168 3.78 -10.39 -8.83
N ARG A 169 3.38 -10.99 -9.95
CA ARG A 169 3.25 -10.27 -11.22
C ARG A 169 1.81 -10.11 -11.60
N LEU A 170 1.45 -8.89 -11.96
CA LEU A 170 0.15 -8.59 -12.51
C LEU A 170 0.09 -9.11 -13.96
N ASP A 171 -0.85 -10.00 -14.25
CA ASP A 171 -1.03 -10.58 -15.59
C ASP A 171 -2.27 -10.01 -16.27
N PRO A 172 -2.11 -9.10 -17.26
CA PRO A 172 -3.22 -8.57 -18.06
C PRO A 172 -4.05 -9.64 -18.76
N LEU A 173 -3.47 -10.81 -19.07
CA LEU A 173 -4.20 -11.90 -19.71
C LEU A 173 -5.19 -12.56 -18.75
N VAL A 174 -4.86 -12.63 -17.46
CA VAL A 174 -5.79 -13.11 -16.42
C VAL A 174 -6.94 -12.12 -16.25
N VAL A 175 -6.64 -10.81 -16.21
CA VAL A 175 -7.66 -9.74 -16.21
C VAL A 175 -8.63 -9.93 -17.38
N PHE A 176 -8.07 -10.09 -18.58
CA PHE A 176 -8.83 -10.27 -19.81
C PHE A 176 -9.71 -11.53 -19.78
N THR A 177 -9.13 -12.65 -19.35
CA THR A 177 -9.83 -13.95 -19.32
C THR A 177 -10.99 -13.92 -18.32
N GLU A 178 -10.80 -13.32 -17.15
CA GLU A 178 -11.84 -13.22 -16.13
C GLU A 178 -12.94 -12.25 -16.55
N ASN A 179 -12.60 -11.08 -17.11
CA ASN A 179 -13.58 -10.15 -17.66
C ASN A 179 -14.40 -10.82 -18.77
N LYS A 180 -13.74 -11.57 -19.66
CA LYS A 180 -14.42 -12.35 -20.69
C LYS A 180 -15.37 -13.36 -20.06
N LYS A 181 -14.91 -14.17 -19.11
CA LYS A 181 -15.75 -15.15 -18.42
C LYS A 181 -16.98 -14.52 -17.74
N GLN A 182 -16.83 -13.35 -17.11
CA GLN A 182 -17.95 -12.64 -16.50
C GLN A 182 -18.96 -12.14 -17.54
N LEU A 183 -18.49 -11.66 -18.69
CA LEU A 183 -19.37 -11.30 -19.81
C LEU A 183 -20.04 -12.53 -20.44
N ASP A 184 -19.34 -13.68 -20.51
CA ASP A 184 -19.88 -14.96 -21.00
C ASP A 184 -21.03 -15.42 -20.09
N GLN A 185 -20.86 -15.30 -18.77
CA GLN A 185 -21.87 -15.66 -17.76
C GLN A 185 -23.13 -14.80 -17.81
N LEU A 186 -23.03 -13.59 -18.37
CA LEU A 186 -24.18 -12.71 -18.59
C LEU A 186 -24.96 -13.08 -19.87
N ASP A 187 -24.56 -14.16 -20.56
CA ASP A 187 -25.07 -14.59 -21.87
C ASP A 187 -24.95 -13.49 -22.94
N LEU A 188 -23.98 -12.58 -22.76
CA LEU A 188 -23.74 -11.45 -23.65
C LEU A 188 -22.72 -11.77 -24.77
N LEU A 189 -21.84 -12.75 -24.55
CA LEU A 189 -20.72 -13.02 -25.46
C LEU A 189 -21.02 -14.03 -26.57
N THR A 190 -22.08 -14.84 -26.43
CA THR A 190 -22.42 -15.88 -27.41
C THR A 190 -23.00 -15.30 -28.72
N ASN A 191 -23.44 -14.03 -28.72
CA ASN A 191 -24.07 -13.41 -29.90
C ASN A 191 -23.71 -11.93 -30.18
N PHE A 192 -23.06 -11.18 -29.25
CA PHE A 192 -23.08 -9.69 -29.30
C PHE A 192 -21.73 -8.97 -29.28
N ILE A 193 -20.65 -9.58 -28.80
CA ILE A 193 -19.32 -8.96 -28.67
C ILE A 193 -18.34 -9.82 -29.47
N THR A 194 -17.77 -9.26 -30.53
CA THR A 194 -16.73 -9.95 -31.31
C THR A 194 -15.37 -9.83 -30.63
N HIS A 195 -14.40 -10.64 -31.05
CA HIS A 195 -13.01 -10.49 -30.60
C HIS A 195 -12.42 -9.09 -30.87
N HIS A 196 -12.99 -8.32 -31.81
CA HIS A 196 -12.57 -6.95 -32.12
C HIS A 196 -13.15 -5.89 -31.17
N ASP A 197 -14.24 -6.19 -30.47
CA ASP A 197 -14.91 -5.29 -29.53
C ASP A 197 -14.32 -5.37 -28.12
N LEU A 198 -13.45 -6.37 -27.87
CA LEU A 198 -12.77 -6.54 -26.59
C LEU A 198 -11.62 -5.53 -26.45
N PRO A 199 -11.37 -4.98 -25.25
CA PRO A 199 -10.21 -4.14 -24.99
C PRO A 199 -8.94 -4.82 -25.46
N SER A 200 -8.15 -4.15 -26.31
CA SER A 200 -6.87 -4.69 -26.74
C SER A 200 -5.95 -4.90 -25.53
N ARG A 201 -5.07 -5.90 -25.60
CA ARG A 201 -4.04 -6.13 -24.57
C ARG A 201 -3.27 -4.86 -24.24
N THR A 202 -2.93 -4.06 -25.26
CA THR A 202 -2.22 -2.78 -25.11
C THR A 202 -3.05 -1.75 -24.35
N ALA A 203 -4.36 -1.65 -24.61
CA ALA A 203 -5.24 -0.72 -23.91
C ALA A 203 -5.32 -1.03 -22.40
N LEU A 204 -5.47 -2.32 -22.05
CA LEU A 204 -5.50 -2.76 -20.65
C LEU A 204 -4.16 -2.51 -19.95
N ILE A 205 -3.04 -2.81 -20.61
CA ILE A 205 -1.70 -2.51 -20.08
C ILE A 205 -1.57 -1.01 -19.78
N ASN A 206 -1.95 -0.15 -20.73
CA ASN A 206 -1.89 1.31 -20.54
C ASN A 206 -2.79 1.78 -19.39
N GLU A 207 -3.97 1.19 -19.22
CA GLU A 207 -4.87 1.49 -18.10
C GLU A 207 -4.24 1.12 -16.76
N MET A 208 -3.60 -0.06 -16.70
CA MET A 208 -2.92 -0.55 -15.50
C MET A 208 -1.70 0.30 -15.17
N GLU A 209 -0.88 0.66 -16.16
CA GLU A 209 0.24 1.61 -16.00
C GLU A 209 -0.26 2.97 -15.46
N ASN A 210 -1.36 3.50 -16.00
CA ASN A 210 -1.94 4.75 -15.52
C ASN A 210 -2.43 4.65 -14.06
N MET A 211 -2.99 3.51 -13.66
CA MET A 211 -3.36 3.26 -12.26
C MET A 211 -2.12 3.19 -11.35
N GLN A 212 -1.03 2.57 -11.79
CA GLN A 212 0.23 2.52 -11.05
C GLN A 212 0.84 3.91 -10.89
N ILE A 213 0.89 4.72 -11.96
CA ILE A 213 1.37 6.12 -11.92
C ILE A 213 0.52 6.92 -10.93
N TYR A 214 -0.81 6.81 -11.02
CA TYR A 214 -1.70 7.51 -10.09
C TYR A 214 -1.43 7.15 -8.62
N ILE A 215 -1.34 5.86 -8.29
CA ILE A 215 -1.12 5.41 -6.91
C ILE A 215 0.27 5.83 -6.41
N THR A 216 1.30 5.68 -7.23
CA THR A 216 2.68 6.04 -6.85
C THR A 216 2.82 7.53 -6.55
N GLU A 217 2.23 8.38 -7.37
CA GLU A 217 2.21 9.83 -7.15
C GLU A 217 1.43 10.19 -5.89
N LEU A 218 0.21 9.65 -5.74
CA LEU A 218 -0.64 9.91 -4.58
C LEU A 218 0.03 9.47 -3.27
N THR A 219 0.67 8.30 -3.27
CA THR A 219 1.39 7.74 -2.11
C THR A 219 2.61 8.61 -1.77
N SER A 220 3.36 9.05 -2.78
CA SER A 220 4.55 9.88 -2.58
C SER A 220 4.19 11.27 -2.06
N ASP A 221 3.12 11.87 -2.59
CA ASP A 221 2.61 13.15 -2.12
C ASP A 221 2.04 13.06 -0.69
N TRP A 222 1.35 11.96 -0.39
CA TRP A 222 0.82 11.70 0.96
C TRP A 222 1.92 11.65 2.02
N ILE A 223 3.00 10.89 1.80
CA ILE A 223 4.05 10.76 2.83
C ILE A 223 4.83 12.06 3.05
N SER A 224 5.04 12.86 1.99
CA SER A 224 5.61 14.20 2.11
C SER A 224 4.72 15.09 2.98
N ARG A 225 3.41 15.12 2.74
CA ARG A 225 2.48 15.92 3.57
C ARG A 225 2.32 15.37 4.97
N LEU A 226 2.32 14.06 5.15
CA LEU A 226 2.30 13.44 6.47
C LEU A 226 3.48 13.92 7.31
N SER A 227 4.68 14.06 6.70
CA SER A 227 5.85 14.56 7.42
C SER A 227 5.61 15.97 7.99
N ASP A 228 4.96 16.84 7.22
CA ASP A 228 4.59 18.20 7.67
C ASP A 228 3.51 18.16 8.76
N GLU A 229 2.47 17.36 8.56
CA GLU A 229 1.33 17.22 9.47
C GLU A 229 1.76 16.74 10.87
N ILE A 230 2.74 15.84 10.94
CA ILE A 230 3.26 15.34 12.21
C ILE A 230 4.45 16.17 12.74
N GLY A 231 4.76 17.29 12.09
CA GLY A 231 5.75 18.26 12.56
C GLY A 231 7.21 17.82 12.37
N LEU A 232 7.49 16.95 11.39
CA LEU A 232 8.86 16.66 10.99
C LEU A 232 9.40 17.84 10.18
N GLY A 233 10.49 18.44 10.68
CA GLY A 233 11.04 19.68 10.10
C GLY A 233 11.61 19.53 8.68
N GLU A 234 12.07 20.66 8.13
CA GLU A 234 12.63 20.79 6.78
C GLU A 234 13.69 19.72 6.39
N PRO A 235 14.58 19.25 7.28
CA PRO A 235 15.52 18.17 6.95
C PRO A 235 14.85 16.90 6.42
N ILE A 236 13.68 16.53 6.96
CA ILE A 236 12.94 15.32 6.55
C ILE A 236 12.26 15.52 5.21
N GLN A 237 11.65 16.69 5.01
CA GLN A 237 11.07 17.06 3.73
C GLN A 237 12.14 16.98 2.63
N ARG A 238 13.32 17.57 2.87
CA ARG A 238 14.46 17.48 1.95
C ARG A 238 14.95 16.06 1.75
N LEU A 239 14.98 15.22 2.80
CA LEU A 239 15.33 13.81 2.68
C LEU A 239 14.34 13.07 1.76
N LEU A 240 13.04 13.24 1.96
CA LEU A 240 12.00 12.61 1.12
C LEU A 240 12.08 13.10 -0.34
N GLU A 241 12.22 14.41 -0.54
CA GLU A 241 12.35 15.01 -1.87
C GLU A 241 13.62 14.54 -2.58
N SER A 242 14.77 14.60 -1.91
CA SER A 242 16.08 14.25 -2.48
C SER A 242 16.23 12.74 -2.71
N SER A 243 15.49 11.91 -1.98
CA SER A 243 15.45 10.46 -2.14
C SER A 243 14.34 9.97 -3.07
N THR A 244 13.38 10.81 -3.43
CA THR A 244 12.36 10.47 -4.43
C THR A 244 13.03 10.19 -5.78
N ARG A 245 12.64 9.09 -6.43
CA ARG A 245 13.06 8.77 -7.80
C ARG A 245 11.85 8.57 -8.70
N LEU A 246 12.06 8.86 -9.98
CA LEU A 246 11.08 8.64 -11.03
C LEU A 246 11.63 7.58 -11.99
N SER A 247 10.86 6.53 -12.23
CA SER A 247 11.25 5.53 -13.23
C SER A 247 11.12 6.11 -14.64
N VAL A 248 11.69 5.41 -15.63
CA VAL A 248 11.50 5.73 -17.07
C VAL A 248 10.02 5.70 -17.51
N ARG A 249 9.18 5.05 -16.70
CA ARG A 249 7.72 4.92 -16.88
C ARG A 249 6.91 5.88 -16.01
N LYS A 250 7.57 6.86 -15.39
CA LYS A 250 6.95 7.88 -14.53
C LYS A 250 6.37 7.33 -13.21
N LEU A 251 6.84 6.18 -12.76
CA LEU A 251 6.48 5.68 -11.42
C LEU A 251 7.30 6.44 -10.39
N ARG A 252 6.63 7.15 -9.49
CA ARG A 252 7.28 7.93 -8.42
C ARG A 252 7.48 7.06 -7.19
N CYS A 253 8.70 6.92 -6.72
CA CYS A 253 9.01 6.10 -5.55
C CYS A 253 9.75 6.92 -4.50
N ILE A 254 9.28 6.82 -3.26
CA ILE A 254 10.04 7.21 -2.07
C ILE A 254 10.59 5.93 -1.44
N PRO A 255 11.89 5.89 -1.14
CA PRO A 255 12.54 4.66 -0.71
C PRO A 255 12.11 4.19 0.68
N ALA A 256 12.31 2.89 0.90
CA ALA A 256 11.77 2.17 2.04
C ALA A 256 12.28 2.72 3.39
N TYR A 257 13.59 3.00 3.49
CA TYR A 257 14.18 3.53 4.72
C TYR A 257 13.72 4.96 5.05
N PRO A 258 13.86 5.98 4.16
CA PRO A 258 13.38 7.34 4.46
C PRO A 258 11.89 7.42 4.76
N SER A 259 11.06 6.65 4.05
CA SER A 259 9.62 6.60 4.33
C SER A 259 9.30 5.95 5.67
N LEU A 260 10.05 4.93 6.10
CA LEU A 260 9.87 4.32 7.42
C LEU A 260 10.11 5.34 8.53
N LEU A 261 11.11 6.22 8.43
CA LEU A 261 11.39 7.21 9.47
C LEU A 261 10.16 8.06 9.80
N VAL A 262 9.41 8.47 8.77
CA VAL A 262 8.17 9.24 8.90
C VAL A 262 7.05 8.38 9.51
N ILE A 263 6.82 7.19 8.96
CA ILE A 263 5.74 6.29 9.43
C ILE A 263 5.96 5.85 10.87
N ARG A 264 7.19 5.50 11.23
CA ARG A 264 7.55 5.09 12.59
C ARG A 264 7.35 6.22 13.58
N PHE A 265 7.70 7.45 13.18
CA PHE A 265 7.42 8.62 14.00
C PHE A 265 5.93 8.89 14.12
N GLU A 266 5.14 8.72 13.05
CA GLU A 266 3.68 8.78 13.12
C GLU A 266 3.13 7.76 14.13
N TRP A 267 3.60 6.51 14.09
CA TRP A 267 3.19 5.48 15.05
C TRP A 267 3.45 5.91 16.50
N PHE A 268 4.60 6.54 16.74
CA PHE A 268 4.97 7.07 18.04
C PHE A 268 4.07 8.24 18.47
N VAL A 269 3.96 9.31 17.67
CA VAL A 269 3.24 10.53 18.08
C VAL A 269 1.73 10.35 18.13
N LYS A 270 1.16 9.51 17.25
CA LYS A 270 -0.28 9.19 17.26
C LYS A 270 -0.62 8.01 18.18
N ASN A 271 0.38 7.41 18.84
CA ASN A 271 0.23 6.22 19.67
C ASN A 271 -0.57 5.11 18.96
N ILE A 272 -0.20 4.83 17.71
CA ILE A 272 -0.87 3.83 16.88
C ILE A 272 -0.61 2.45 17.50
N PRO A 273 -1.65 1.65 17.81
CA PRO A 273 -1.44 0.31 18.31
C PRO A 273 -0.80 -0.55 17.22
N ILE A 274 0.16 -1.38 17.62
CA ILE A 274 0.82 -2.33 16.72
C ILE A 274 0.69 -3.72 17.35
N PHE A 275 0.25 -4.68 16.54
CA PHE A 275 0.11 -6.09 16.90
C PHE A 275 1.19 -6.90 16.17
N LEU A 276 2.07 -7.54 16.92
CA LEU A 276 3.12 -8.39 16.39
C LEU A 276 2.75 -9.86 16.59
N VAL A 277 2.69 -10.60 15.50
CA VAL A 277 2.59 -12.07 15.48
C VAL A 277 3.96 -12.63 15.11
N ALA A 278 4.66 -13.20 16.08
CA ALA A 278 5.95 -13.86 15.86
C ALA A 278 5.74 -15.37 15.71
N ARG A 279 5.84 -15.86 14.48
CA ARG A 279 5.72 -17.27 14.15
C ARG A 279 7.09 -17.94 14.18
N ARG A 280 7.27 -18.94 15.04
CA ARG A 280 8.49 -19.76 15.11
C ARG A 280 8.23 -21.16 14.59
N PHE A 281 8.97 -21.58 13.57
CA PHE A 281 8.93 -22.94 13.03
C PHE A 281 9.91 -23.84 13.80
N CYS A 282 9.40 -24.95 14.35
CA CYS A 282 10.17 -26.03 14.97
C CYS A 282 10.08 -27.30 14.09
N THR A 283 10.58 -28.44 14.57
CA THR A 283 10.53 -29.71 13.82
C THR A 283 9.11 -30.27 13.66
N GLU A 284 8.23 -30.02 14.64
CA GLU A 284 6.86 -30.57 14.66
C GLU A 284 5.79 -29.61 14.08
N GLY A 285 6.18 -28.47 13.52
CA GLY A 285 5.25 -27.46 13.03
C GLY A 285 5.67 -26.03 13.34
N TYR A 286 4.70 -25.16 13.66
CA TYR A 286 4.98 -23.79 14.09
C TYR A 286 4.20 -23.37 15.33
N HIS A 287 4.79 -22.44 16.08
CA HIS A 287 4.19 -21.77 17.22
C HIS A 287 3.95 -20.29 16.89
N ASN A 288 2.87 -19.71 17.43
CA ASN A 288 2.64 -18.27 17.35
C ASN A 288 2.79 -17.65 18.74
N ALA A 289 3.67 -16.66 18.84
CA ALA A 289 3.72 -15.75 19.97
C ALA A 289 3.06 -14.42 19.59
N PHE A 290 2.26 -13.87 20.48
CA PHE A 290 1.47 -12.67 20.24
C PHE A 290 1.96 -11.54 21.14
N TYR A 291 2.20 -10.37 20.56
CA TYR A 291 2.68 -9.20 21.30
C TYR A 291 1.91 -7.95 20.94
N ARG A 292 1.61 -7.16 21.96
CA ARG A 292 1.21 -5.78 21.82
C ARG A 292 2.46 -4.90 21.88
N ILE A 293 2.64 -4.10 20.85
CA ILE A 293 3.68 -3.08 20.79
C ILE A 293 3.00 -1.74 21.11
N SER A 294 3.50 -1.05 22.12
CA SER A 294 2.94 0.23 22.60
C SER A 294 4.02 1.25 22.85
N VAL A 295 3.69 2.54 22.73
CA VAL A 295 4.65 3.61 22.97
C VAL A 295 5.16 3.55 24.41
N LYS A 296 6.49 3.58 24.56
CA LYS A 296 7.20 3.55 25.83
C LYS A 296 7.06 4.89 26.55
N PRO A 297 6.56 4.95 27.79
CA PRO A 297 6.37 6.23 28.49
C PRO A 297 7.67 7.03 28.72
N THR A 298 8.81 6.35 28.86
CA THR A 298 10.13 7.03 28.96
C THR A 298 10.50 7.72 27.66
N ALA A 299 10.20 7.12 26.50
CA ALA A 299 10.46 7.72 25.19
C ALA A 299 9.64 9.00 24.98
N VAL A 300 8.37 9.03 25.39
CA VAL A 300 7.53 10.23 25.34
C VAL A 300 8.13 11.37 26.17
N ARG A 301 8.61 11.07 27.38
CA ARG A 301 9.26 12.08 28.24
C ARG A 301 10.53 12.63 27.61
N HIS A 302 11.37 11.77 27.04
CA HIS A 302 12.59 12.19 26.34
C HIS A 302 12.25 13.06 25.12
N TYR A 303 11.23 12.70 24.35
CA TYR A 303 10.77 13.49 23.21
C TYR A 303 10.29 14.89 23.64
N ILE A 304 9.42 14.98 24.65
CA ILE A 304 8.93 16.27 25.18
C ILE A 304 10.09 17.16 25.63
N GLU A 305 11.09 16.58 26.30
CA GLU A 305 12.26 17.31 26.76
C GLU A 305 13.15 17.78 25.60
N ALA A 306 13.38 16.91 24.60
CA ALA A 306 14.11 17.27 23.39
C ALA A 306 13.42 18.41 22.61
N VAL A 307 12.09 18.38 22.48
CA VAL A 307 11.31 19.46 21.87
C VAL A 307 11.45 20.77 22.64
N ARG A 308 11.36 20.74 23.99
CA ARG A 308 11.56 21.93 24.83
C ARG A 308 12.95 22.55 24.67
N GLN A 309 13.95 21.71 24.44
CA GLN A 309 15.33 22.13 24.24
C GLN A 309 15.65 22.49 22.78
N ASN A 310 14.65 22.47 21.89
CA ASN A 310 14.82 22.68 20.45
C ASN A 310 15.86 21.72 19.82
N ASN A 311 15.93 20.50 20.33
CA ASN A 311 16.91 19.47 19.95
C ASN A 311 16.23 18.13 19.56
N ALA A 312 15.06 18.19 18.92
CA ALA A 312 14.37 17.00 18.43
C ALA A 312 14.93 16.57 17.07
N LYS A 313 16.12 15.94 17.05
CA LYS A 313 16.67 15.35 15.81
C LYS A 313 16.05 13.99 15.55
N ILE A 314 15.63 13.73 14.30
CA ILE A 314 15.08 12.43 13.90
C ILE A 314 16.09 11.28 14.06
N VAL A 315 17.38 11.60 14.08
CA VAL A 315 18.50 10.65 14.15
C VAL A 315 18.64 10.11 15.57
N ASP A 316 18.65 11.01 16.55
CA ASP A 316 18.55 10.71 17.99
C ASP A 316 17.32 9.85 18.27
N HIS A 317 16.28 10.03 17.46
CA HIS A 317 15.03 9.32 17.50
C HIS A 317 15.09 7.94 16.83
N GLY A 318 15.82 7.79 15.73
CA GLY A 318 15.96 6.57 14.92
C GLY A 318 16.53 5.37 15.68
N ASN A 319 17.46 5.57 16.61
CA ASN A 319 18.06 4.48 17.41
C ASN A 319 17.46 4.31 18.82
N VAL A 320 16.51 5.15 19.22
CA VAL A 320 15.92 5.08 20.56
C VAL A 320 14.83 4.01 20.61
N ASP A 321 14.86 3.26 21.70
CA ASP A 321 13.82 2.28 22.04
C ASP A 321 12.50 3.00 22.40
N TRP A 322 11.66 3.21 21.39
CA TRP A 322 10.39 3.93 21.51
C TRP A 322 9.21 3.10 21.95
N PHE A 323 9.32 1.78 21.87
CA PHE A 323 8.17 0.90 21.99
C PHE A 323 8.44 -0.20 23.01
N ASP A 324 7.48 -0.43 23.88
CA ASP A 324 7.47 -1.60 24.74
C ASP A 324 6.84 -2.78 24.00
N VAL A 325 7.44 -3.96 24.16
CA VAL A 325 6.98 -5.23 23.61
C VAL A 325 6.35 -6.05 24.73
N THR A 326 5.03 -6.15 24.74
CA THR A 326 4.27 -6.84 25.81
C THR A 326 3.64 -8.11 25.25
N SER A 327 3.98 -9.26 25.82
CA SER A 327 3.34 -10.53 25.49
C SER A 327 1.85 -10.49 25.84
N VAL A 328 1.00 -10.96 24.93
CA VAL A 328 -0.46 -11.05 25.12
C VAL A 328 -0.96 -12.43 24.74
N SER A 329 -2.06 -12.87 25.33
CA SER A 329 -2.71 -14.11 24.93
C SER A 329 -3.57 -13.89 23.68
N LEU A 330 -3.83 -14.95 22.90
CA LEU A 330 -4.79 -14.89 21.80
C LEU A 330 -6.17 -14.42 22.28
N ASN A 331 -6.59 -14.84 23.47
CA ASN A 331 -7.86 -14.42 24.06
C ASN A 331 -7.91 -12.91 24.32
N SER A 332 -6.82 -12.33 24.82
CA SER A 332 -6.67 -10.88 25.02
C SER A 332 -6.80 -10.13 23.68
N VAL A 333 -6.21 -10.64 22.60
CA VAL A 333 -6.33 -10.04 21.26
C VAL A 333 -7.78 -10.05 20.75
N LEU A 334 -8.59 -11.03 21.14
CA LEU A 334 -9.99 -11.13 20.70
C LEU A 334 -10.95 -10.26 21.51
N ILE A 335 -10.62 -9.99 22.77
CA ILE A 335 -11.56 -9.38 23.73
C ILE A 335 -11.19 -7.94 24.06
N ASP A 336 -9.90 -7.63 24.18
CA ASP A 336 -9.44 -6.34 24.69
C ASP A 336 -9.75 -5.19 23.73
N ASP A 337 -10.09 -4.03 24.28
CA ASP A 337 -10.49 -2.85 23.50
C ASP A 337 -9.41 -2.32 22.57
N TRP A 338 -8.13 -2.51 22.92
CA TRP A 338 -7.01 -2.05 22.10
C TRP A 338 -6.95 -2.80 20.75
N ALA A 339 -7.29 -4.08 20.75
CA ALA A 339 -7.27 -4.91 19.54
C ALA A 339 -8.50 -4.65 18.63
N ARG A 340 -9.55 -4.02 19.18
CA ARG A 340 -10.72 -3.55 18.41
C ARG A 340 -10.52 -2.18 17.76
N GLN A 341 -9.43 -1.49 18.08
CA GLN A 341 -9.04 -0.28 17.37
C GLN A 341 -8.33 -0.67 16.06
N PRO A 342 -8.41 0.15 15.00
CA PRO A 342 -7.52 0.00 13.86
C PRO A 342 -6.06 0.02 14.33
N HIS A 343 -5.28 -0.97 13.89
CA HIS A 343 -3.91 -1.16 14.33
C HIS A 343 -3.06 -1.74 13.19
N VAL A 344 -1.75 -1.57 13.27
CA VAL A 344 -0.80 -2.17 12.33
C VAL A 344 -0.57 -3.62 12.77
N ILE A 345 -0.67 -4.56 11.84
CA ILE A 345 -0.35 -5.97 12.11
C ILE A 345 0.96 -6.31 11.41
N ILE A 346 1.95 -6.75 12.19
CA ILE A 346 3.23 -7.24 11.68
C ILE A 346 3.28 -8.74 11.95
N ILE A 347 3.48 -9.52 10.89
CA ILE A 347 3.66 -10.96 11.00
C ILE A 347 5.12 -11.26 10.66
N SER A 348 5.87 -11.74 11.64
CA SER A 348 7.25 -12.18 11.46
C SER A 348 7.32 -13.71 11.48
N ASN A 349 8.19 -14.26 10.64
CA ASN A 349 8.48 -15.69 10.60
C ASN A 349 9.93 -15.91 11.02
N SER A 350 10.15 -16.93 11.83
CA SER A 350 11.45 -17.31 12.35
C SER A 350 11.64 -18.82 12.18
N ILE A 351 12.79 -19.22 11.65
CA ILE A 351 13.15 -20.62 11.42
C ILE A 351 14.64 -20.80 11.75
N ALA A 352 15.04 -22.00 12.16
CA ALA A 352 16.44 -22.37 12.18
C ALA A 352 16.87 -22.78 10.76
N GLY A 353 17.85 -22.08 10.19
CA GLY A 353 18.41 -22.40 8.88
C GLY A 353 18.31 -21.27 7.87
N SER A 354 18.49 -21.64 6.61
CA SER A 354 18.47 -20.76 5.44
C SER A 354 17.05 -20.51 4.93
N MET A 355 16.91 -19.57 3.97
CA MET A 355 15.66 -19.38 3.23
C MET A 355 15.23 -20.64 2.46
N SER A 356 16.18 -21.48 2.03
CA SER A 356 15.85 -22.76 1.39
C SER A 356 15.14 -23.70 2.37
N ASP A 357 15.57 -23.72 3.63
CA ASP A 357 14.93 -24.54 4.66
C ASP A 357 13.50 -24.05 4.92
N PHE A 358 13.28 -22.74 4.87
CA PHE A 358 11.95 -22.15 4.96
C PHE A 358 11.04 -22.63 3.82
N HIS A 359 11.51 -22.59 2.57
CA HIS A 359 10.72 -23.07 1.42
C HIS A 359 10.41 -24.56 1.49
N VAL A 360 11.37 -25.38 1.90
CA VAL A 360 11.17 -26.83 2.07
C VAL A 360 10.07 -27.10 3.09
N ARG A 361 10.07 -26.40 4.23
CA ARG A 361 9.02 -26.55 5.24
C ARG A 361 7.65 -26.08 4.76
N MET A 362 7.60 -24.95 4.06
CA MET A 362 6.34 -24.45 3.49
C MET A 362 5.73 -25.41 2.45
N GLY A 363 6.54 -26.26 1.81
CA GLY A 363 6.08 -27.30 0.88
C GLY A 363 5.71 -28.64 1.54
N ASP A 364 6.00 -28.84 2.82
CA ASP A 364 5.67 -30.06 3.56
C ASP A 364 4.37 -29.86 4.36
N ASP A 365 3.26 -30.40 3.84
CA ASP A 365 1.95 -30.31 4.46
C ASP A 365 1.92 -30.87 5.89
N ASN A 366 2.82 -31.78 6.25
CA ASN A 366 2.91 -32.33 7.60
C ASN A 366 3.58 -31.38 8.60
N GLN A 367 4.41 -30.43 8.14
CA GLN A 367 5.14 -29.47 8.97
C GLN A 367 4.50 -28.07 8.96
N ASN A 368 3.39 -27.91 8.24
CA ASN A 368 2.61 -26.67 8.17
C ASN A 368 1.49 -26.59 9.24
N GLY A 369 1.54 -27.44 10.26
CA GLY A 369 0.58 -27.46 11.37
C GLY A 369 0.95 -26.52 12.52
N VAL A 370 -0.06 -26.04 13.25
CA VAL A 370 0.15 -25.38 14.55
C VAL A 370 0.61 -26.42 15.56
N HIS A 371 1.78 -26.23 16.16
CA HIS A 371 2.29 -27.05 17.24
C HIS A 371 1.88 -26.46 18.59
N ASN A 372 0.97 -27.14 19.31
CA ASN A 372 0.38 -26.65 20.56
C ASN A 372 0.99 -27.29 21.82
N GLU A 373 1.93 -28.23 21.67
CA GLU A 373 2.55 -28.91 22.81
C GLU A 373 3.74 -28.11 23.37
N SER A 374 4.25 -28.54 24.53
CA SER A 374 5.43 -27.93 25.15
C SER A 374 6.63 -28.07 24.23
N CYS A 375 7.24 -26.95 23.85
CA CYS A 375 8.35 -26.93 22.90
C CYS A 375 9.51 -26.12 23.48
N PRO A 376 10.60 -26.79 23.94
CA PRO A 376 11.75 -26.11 24.51
C PRO A 376 12.41 -25.12 23.54
N GLU A 377 12.39 -25.42 22.23
CA GLU A 377 12.92 -24.52 21.19
C GLU A 377 12.11 -23.22 21.14
N TYR A 378 10.79 -23.32 21.18
CA TYR A 378 9.90 -22.16 21.22
C TYR A 378 10.05 -21.36 22.51
N ASP A 379 10.09 -22.04 23.66
CA ASP A 379 10.25 -21.39 24.97
C ASP A 379 11.58 -20.61 25.03
N MET A 380 12.65 -21.19 24.49
CA MET A 380 13.95 -20.53 24.40
C MET A 380 13.92 -19.33 23.45
N TYR A 381 13.27 -19.45 22.29
CA TYR A 381 13.11 -18.35 21.34
C TYR A 381 12.33 -17.17 21.96
N VAL A 382 11.19 -17.45 22.61
CA VAL A 382 10.40 -16.42 23.30
C VAL A 382 11.22 -15.74 24.40
N LYS A 383 11.91 -16.54 25.22
CA LYS A 383 12.68 -16.04 26.35
C LYS A 383 13.91 -15.23 25.92
N ASN A 384 14.69 -15.70 24.95
CA ASN A 384 15.98 -15.09 24.64
C ASN A 384 15.86 -14.00 23.58
N GLU A 385 15.06 -14.22 22.54
CA GLU A 385 14.99 -13.32 21.38
C GLU A 385 13.85 -12.30 21.53
N LEU A 386 12.63 -12.77 21.83
CA LEU A 386 11.47 -11.88 21.80
C LEU A 386 11.32 -11.04 23.07
N SER A 387 11.71 -11.55 24.24
CA SER A 387 11.61 -10.80 25.50
C SER A 387 12.61 -9.64 25.58
N THR A 388 13.69 -9.68 24.79
CA THR A 388 14.75 -8.67 24.75
C THR A 388 14.68 -7.81 23.49
N LEU A 389 13.66 -8.00 22.66
CA LEU A 389 13.50 -7.35 21.37
C LEU A 389 13.35 -5.82 21.53
N ASN A 390 14.33 -5.08 21.01
CA ASN A 390 14.12 -3.66 20.70
C ASN A 390 13.38 -3.56 19.36
N PHE A 391 12.06 -3.37 19.42
CA PHE A 391 11.22 -3.30 18.24
C PHE A 391 11.63 -2.18 17.27
N SER A 392 12.09 -1.04 17.81
CA SER A 392 12.53 0.10 17.00
C SER A 392 13.77 -0.25 16.19
N ALA A 393 14.75 -0.90 16.81
CA ALA A 393 15.95 -1.35 16.10
C ALA A 393 15.62 -2.45 15.07
N ALA A 394 14.77 -3.41 15.43
CA ALA A 394 14.39 -4.50 14.55
C ALA A 394 13.68 -4.02 13.27
N ILE A 395 12.74 -3.07 13.38
CA ILE A 395 12.05 -2.53 12.20
C ILE A 395 13.03 -1.70 11.34
N MET A 396 13.94 -0.93 11.95
CA MET A 396 14.95 -0.17 11.20
C MET A 396 15.87 -1.10 10.43
N ASN A 397 16.40 -2.14 11.08
CA ASN A 397 17.24 -3.17 10.46
C ASN A 397 16.56 -3.76 9.22
N PHE A 398 15.29 -4.16 9.35
CA PHE A 398 14.52 -4.71 8.23
C PHE A 398 14.45 -3.74 7.04
N PHE A 399 14.10 -2.47 7.27
CA PHE A 399 13.92 -1.50 6.18
C PHE A 399 15.24 -0.93 5.62
N THR A 400 16.36 -1.03 6.36
CA THR A 400 17.69 -0.68 5.81
C THR A 400 18.17 -1.66 4.76
N ILE A 401 17.90 -2.96 4.92
CA ILE A 401 18.33 -3.97 3.93
C ILE A 401 17.27 -4.27 2.88
N HIS A 402 16.04 -3.81 3.09
CA HIS A 402 14.99 -3.94 2.10
C HIS A 402 15.38 -3.19 0.82
N ASP A 403 14.90 -3.66 -0.33
CA ASP A 403 15.00 -2.92 -1.58
C ASP A 403 14.48 -1.49 -1.37
N GLN A 404 15.27 -0.50 -1.75
CA GLN A 404 14.93 0.91 -1.59
C GLN A 404 14.09 1.38 -2.77
N TYR A 405 14.31 0.86 -3.98
CA TYR A 405 13.53 1.21 -5.17
C TYR A 405 13.04 -0.05 -5.89
N PRO A 406 11.83 -0.05 -6.46
CA PRO A 406 11.32 -1.21 -7.21
C PRO A 406 11.80 -1.23 -8.68
N PHE A 407 12.67 -0.28 -9.05
CA PHE A 407 13.25 -0.16 -10.38
C PHE A 407 14.74 0.18 -10.28
N ASP A 408 15.49 -0.20 -11.31
CA ASP A 408 16.94 0.07 -11.38
C ASP A 408 17.20 1.59 -11.49
N LEU A 409 18.11 2.13 -10.68
CA LEU A 409 18.46 3.56 -10.64
C LEU A 409 19.28 4.04 -11.86
N GLY A 410 19.61 3.15 -12.79
CA GLY A 410 20.54 3.44 -13.90
C GLY A 410 22.01 3.42 -13.45
N ALA A 411 22.93 3.43 -14.41
CA ALA A 411 24.39 3.50 -14.20
C ALA A 411 25.01 2.49 -13.20
N ASN A 412 24.30 1.39 -12.87
CA ASN A 412 24.65 0.46 -11.79
C ASN A 412 24.84 1.14 -10.43
N GLU A 413 24.11 2.23 -10.15
CA GLU A 413 24.12 2.84 -8.83
C GLU A 413 23.63 1.83 -7.78
N ASN A 414 24.38 1.75 -6.67
CA ASN A 414 23.96 1.00 -5.51
C ASN A 414 22.97 1.85 -4.72
N GLU A 415 21.74 1.36 -4.57
CA GLU A 415 20.67 2.11 -3.91
C GLU A 415 20.98 2.44 -2.44
N TRP A 416 21.66 1.54 -1.70
CA TRP A 416 22.05 1.78 -0.32
C TRP A 416 23.08 2.91 -0.20
N ASP A 417 24.06 2.96 -1.11
CA ASP A 417 25.05 4.04 -1.17
C ASP A 417 24.38 5.39 -1.51
N VAL A 418 23.36 5.36 -2.38
CA VAL A 418 22.57 6.55 -2.72
C VAL A 418 21.80 7.05 -1.49
N ILE A 419 21.13 6.16 -0.74
CA ILE A 419 20.42 6.54 0.49
C ILE A 419 21.39 7.10 1.53
N GLU A 420 22.53 6.45 1.75
CA GLU A 420 23.55 6.91 2.70
C GLU A 420 24.00 8.35 2.41
N LYS A 421 24.35 8.63 1.15
CA LYS A 421 24.77 9.99 0.72
C LYS A 421 23.68 11.03 0.94
N ILE A 422 22.43 10.67 0.66
CA ILE A 422 21.31 11.59 0.87
C ILE A 422 21.09 11.85 2.35
N VAL A 423 21.14 10.80 3.19
CA VAL A 423 21.03 10.91 4.65
C VAL A 423 22.12 11.82 5.20
N ASP A 424 23.38 11.63 4.78
CA ASP A 424 24.53 12.48 5.18
C ASP A 424 24.30 13.96 4.81
N SER A 425 23.80 14.21 3.60
CA SER A 425 23.59 15.58 3.09
C SER A 425 22.35 16.30 3.65
N THR A 426 21.33 15.56 4.12
CA THR A 426 20.04 16.13 4.50
C THR A 426 19.80 16.16 6.01
N LEU A 427 20.26 15.13 6.73
CA LEU A 427 20.13 15.02 8.18
C LEU A 427 21.42 15.48 8.85
N ASP A 428 22.46 14.67 8.80
CA ASP A 428 23.85 14.95 9.19
C ASP A 428 24.71 13.68 9.07
N HIS A 429 26.01 13.84 9.34
CA HIS A 429 26.97 12.74 9.31
C HIS A 429 26.69 11.63 10.33
N GLU A 430 26.15 12.00 11.49
CA GLU A 430 25.79 11.04 12.53
C GLU A 430 24.66 10.12 12.07
N ALA A 431 23.66 10.67 11.37
CA ALA A 431 22.59 9.91 10.73
C ALA A 431 23.12 8.88 9.75
N ALA A 432 24.06 9.30 8.90
CA ALA A 432 24.64 8.43 7.89
C ALA A 432 25.46 7.31 8.50
N MET A 433 26.21 7.59 9.58
CA MET A 433 26.92 6.56 10.34
C MET A 433 25.96 5.55 10.96
N ILE A 434 24.86 6.01 11.56
CA ILE A 434 23.83 5.12 12.13
C ILE A 434 23.22 4.25 11.03
N TYR A 435 22.79 4.84 9.91
CA TYR A 435 22.26 4.09 8.77
C TYR A 435 23.25 3.02 8.29
N ARG A 436 24.53 3.38 8.12
CA ARG A 436 25.57 2.43 7.69
C ARG A 436 25.80 1.32 8.70
N GLN A 437 25.84 1.64 9.98
CA GLN A 437 25.99 0.64 11.03
C GLN A 437 24.80 -0.34 11.03
N THR A 438 23.57 0.18 10.98
CA THR A 438 22.34 -0.62 10.87
C THR A 438 22.36 -1.52 9.63
N LEU A 439 22.82 -0.99 8.50
CA LEU A 439 22.98 -1.75 7.26
C LEU A 439 24.02 -2.87 7.41
N ASP A 440 25.20 -2.58 7.95
CA ASP A 440 26.27 -3.54 8.17
C ASP A 440 25.87 -4.65 9.16
N GLU A 441 25.21 -4.29 10.26
CA GLU A 441 24.67 -5.24 11.24
C GLU A 441 23.63 -6.16 10.61
N SER A 442 22.70 -5.58 9.85
CA SER A 442 21.64 -6.33 9.17
C SER A 442 22.20 -7.27 8.09
N GLN A 443 23.25 -6.86 7.37
CA GLN A 443 23.94 -7.70 6.40
C GLN A 443 24.71 -8.85 7.06
N LYS A 444 25.32 -8.61 8.23
CA LYS A 444 26.03 -9.66 9.01
C LYS A 444 25.06 -10.66 9.65
N SER A 445 23.91 -10.20 10.14
CA SER A 445 22.88 -11.11 10.67
C SER A 445 22.24 -11.96 9.58
N ASN A 446 22.27 -11.49 8.33
CA ASN A 446 21.80 -12.22 7.15
C ASN A 446 22.95 -12.96 6.44
N ASP A 447 23.64 -13.86 7.15
CA ASP A 447 24.65 -14.79 6.59
C ASP A 447 24.13 -15.65 5.41
N GLY A 448 22.84 -15.56 5.07
CA GLY A 448 22.29 -15.94 3.79
C GLY A 448 21.80 -14.72 3.00
N ARG A 449 22.71 -13.94 2.40
CA ARG A 449 22.32 -13.08 1.26
C ARG A 449 21.52 -13.93 0.29
N PRO A 450 20.38 -13.45 -0.19
CA PRO A 450 20.00 -13.78 -1.53
C PRO A 450 20.61 -12.69 -2.43
N SER A 451 21.65 -13.06 -3.18
CA SER A 451 22.30 -12.21 -4.18
C SER A 451 21.26 -11.48 -5.03
N ARG A 452 21.27 -10.14 -5.08
CA ARG A 452 20.30 -9.33 -5.86
C ARG A 452 18.85 -9.82 -5.64
N THR A 453 18.34 -9.66 -4.43
CA THR A 453 16.94 -9.97 -4.12
C THR A 453 16.06 -8.77 -4.35
N SER A 454 15.81 -8.48 -5.62
CA SER A 454 14.67 -7.65 -5.95
C SER A 454 13.39 -8.46 -5.77
N CYS A 455 12.38 -7.93 -5.08
CA CYS A 455 11.00 -8.20 -5.51
C CYS A 455 10.87 -7.71 -6.96
N LYS A 456 10.75 -8.65 -7.92
CA LYS A 456 10.50 -8.38 -9.36
C LYS A 456 9.44 -9.29 -9.92
#